data_AF-A0A8J9U4M0-F1
#
_entry.id   AF-A0A8J9U4M0-F1
#
_cell.length_a   1.000
_cell.length_b   1.000
_cell.length_c   1.000
_cell.angle_alpha   90.00
_cell.angle_beta   90.00
_cell.angle_gamma   90.00
#
_symmetry.space_group_name_H-M   'P 1'
#
loop_
_entity.id
_entity.type
_entity.pdbx_description
1 polymer ?
#
loop_
_entity_poly.entity_id
_entity_poly.type
_entity_poly.pdbx_seq_one_letter_code
_entity_poly.pdbx_strand_id
1 'polypeptide(L)'
;MLLISIVYANKGSFQQCYIFDFGCCVIDLDKMSGKVIPVVRAEEEEEEELVDPQAQLREQCGQKPDAQNMWSKYQECNDRVNSRSNTAETCEEELRDYLHILDHCVTKDLFKRLK
;
A
#
# COMPACT_ATOMS: atom_id res chain seq x y z
N MET A 1 -26.20 16.99 23.13
CA MET A 1 -25.42 15.99 22.36
C MET A 1 -24.64 16.73 21.29
N LEU A 2 -23.52 17.34 21.69
CA LEU A 2 -22.62 18.06 20.78
C LEU A 2 -21.33 17.26 20.74
N LEU A 3 -21.11 16.52 19.65
CA LEU A 3 -19.84 15.84 19.40
C LEU A 3 -18.89 16.85 18.79
N ILE A 4 -18.10 17.52 19.64
CA ILE A 4 -17.02 18.38 19.17
C ILE A 4 -15.81 17.48 18.94
N SER A 5 -15.54 17.13 17.68
CA SER A 5 -14.32 16.44 17.27
C SER A 5 -13.20 17.45 17.19
N ILE A 6 -12.22 17.39 18.10
CA ILE A 6 -10.99 18.18 17.94
C ILE A 6 -9.83 17.23 17.71
N VAL A 7 -9.17 17.46 16.58
CA VAL A 7 -7.96 16.75 16.15
C VAL A 7 -6.78 17.61 16.57
N TYR A 8 -5.89 17.06 17.39
CA TYR A 8 -4.62 17.70 17.72
C TYR A 8 -3.44 16.81 17.34
N ALA A 9 -2.43 17.42 16.71
CA ALA A 9 -1.18 16.76 16.39
C ALA A 9 -0.14 17.13 17.46
N ASN A 10 0.44 16.13 18.14
CA ASN A 10 1.60 16.33 19.02
C ASN A 10 2.65 15.25 18.73
N LYS A 11 3.89 15.68 18.44
CA LYS A 11 5.10 14.84 18.31
C LYS A 11 4.88 13.49 17.59
N GLY A 12 4.33 13.53 16.38
CA GLY A 12 4.28 12.35 15.50
C GLY A 12 3.14 11.37 15.77
N SER A 13 2.12 11.77 16.53
CA SER A 13 0.90 10.98 16.71
C SER A 13 -0.34 11.84 16.51
N PHE A 14 -1.32 11.31 15.79
CA PHE A 14 -2.62 11.94 15.57
C PHE A 14 -3.56 11.47 16.69
N GLN A 15 -3.93 12.37 17.61
CA GLN A 15 -4.79 12.04 18.73
C GLN A 15 -6.19 12.60 18.50
N GLN A 16 -7.19 11.73 18.57
CA GLN A 16 -8.60 12.06 18.45
C GLN A 16 -9.21 12.16 19.86
N CYS A 17 -9.48 13.37 20.33
CA CYS A 17 -10.09 13.60 21.64
C CYS A 17 -11.61 13.77 21.48
N TYR A 18 -12.38 12.88 22.09
CA TYR A 18 -13.83 13.03 22.24
C TYR A 18 -14.15 13.32 23.70
N ILE A 19 -14.70 14.50 23.97
CA ILE A 19 -15.16 14.88 25.31
C ILE A 19 -16.56 14.29 25.51
N PHE A 20 -16.64 13.13 26.17
CA PHE A 20 -17.88 12.66 26.80
C PHE A 20 -17.80 12.98 28.30
N ASP A 21 -18.94 13.38 28.89
CA ASP A 21 -19.09 13.96 30.24
C ASP A 21 -18.48 13.16 31.42
N PHE A 22 -17.85 11.99 31.18
CA PHE A 22 -17.24 11.14 32.21
C PHE A 22 -15.73 10.84 32.03
N GLY A 23 -15.01 11.60 31.22
CA GLY A 23 -13.54 11.60 31.22
C GLY A 23 -12.90 11.38 29.85
N CYS A 24 -11.62 11.75 29.75
CA CYS A 24 -10.84 11.67 28.52
C CYS A 24 -10.42 10.22 28.26
N CYS A 25 -11.11 9.55 27.33
CA CYS A 25 -10.62 8.30 26.76
C CYS A 25 -9.62 8.66 25.66
N VAL A 26 -8.32 8.54 25.93
CA VAL A 26 -7.28 8.59 24.90
C VAL A 26 -7.34 7.30 24.09
N ILE A 27 -7.83 7.40 22.86
CA ILE A 27 -7.85 6.25 21.94
C ILE A 27 -6.57 6.31 21.11
N ASP A 28 -5.58 5.49 21.45
CA ASP A 28 -4.39 5.29 20.61
C ASP A 28 -4.79 4.55 19.34
N LEU A 29 -4.71 5.22 18.19
CA LEU A 29 -5.07 4.68 16.87
C LEU A 29 -4.15 3.52 16.41
N ASP A 30 -3.02 3.32 17.09
CA ASP A 30 -2.09 2.20 16.86
C ASP A 30 -2.71 0.83 17.28
N LYS A 31 -3.74 0.85 18.14
CA LYS A 31 -4.45 -0.37 18.59
C LYS A 31 -5.51 -0.90 17.62
N MET A 32 -5.78 -0.21 16.51
CA MET A 32 -6.69 -0.69 15.45
C MET A 32 -5.98 -1.41 14.29
N SER A 33 -4.70 -1.73 14.41
CA SER A 33 -4.01 -2.70 13.55
C SER A 33 -4.14 -4.16 14.05
N GLY A 34 -5.24 -4.46 14.75
CA GLY A 34 -5.61 -5.82 15.16
C GLY A 34 -6.22 -6.65 14.03
N LYS A 35 -5.70 -6.53 12.80
CA LYS A 35 -6.11 -7.40 11.70
C LYS A 35 -5.50 -8.77 11.97
N VAL A 36 -6.29 -9.66 12.59
CA VAL A 36 -5.97 -11.08 12.67
C VAL A 36 -5.85 -11.58 11.22
N ILE A 37 -4.63 -11.66 10.71
CA ILE A 37 -4.33 -12.44 9.52
C ILE A 37 -4.40 -13.90 9.99
N PRO A 38 -5.37 -14.71 9.52
CA PRO A 38 -5.33 -16.13 9.84
C PRO A 38 -4.05 -16.71 9.24
N VAL A 39 -3.07 -16.99 10.10
CA VAL A 39 -1.83 -17.66 9.70
C VAL A 39 -2.17 -19.12 9.47
N VAL A 40 -2.33 -19.50 8.20
CA VAL A 40 -2.39 -20.90 7.80
C VAL A 40 -0.97 -21.46 8.00
N ARG A 41 -0.79 -22.31 9.01
CA ARG A 41 0.45 -23.07 9.20
C ARG A 41 0.39 -24.26 8.25
N ALA A 42 1.17 -24.20 7.16
CA ALA A 42 1.55 -25.39 6.42
C ALA A 42 2.53 -26.20 7.30
N GLU A 43 2.38 -27.51 7.31
CA GLU A 43 3.18 -28.43 8.12
C GLU A 43 4.68 -28.30 7.77
N GLU A 44 5.52 -28.28 8.80
CA GLU A 44 6.98 -28.07 8.75
C GLU A 44 7.70 -29.24 8.06
N GLU A 45 7.63 -29.34 6.74
CA GLU A 45 8.57 -30.13 5.93
C GLU A 45 9.46 -29.15 5.17
N GLU A 46 10.73 -29.04 5.61
CA GLU A 46 11.83 -28.25 5.02
C GLU A 46 11.39 -26.90 4.41
N GLU A 47 11.49 -25.81 5.17
CA GLU A 47 11.40 -24.44 4.64
C GLU A 47 12.55 -24.18 3.64
N GLU A 48 12.46 -24.77 2.45
CA GLU A 48 13.06 -24.20 1.26
C GLU A 48 12.52 -22.77 1.16
N GLU A 49 13.41 -21.80 1.00
CA GLU A 49 13.06 -20.39 0.82
C GLU A 49 12.07 -20.29 -0.36
N LEU A 50 10.77 -20.26 -0.04
CA LEU A 50 9.68 -20.22 -1.01
C LEU A 50 9.70 -18.85 -1.69
N VAL A 51 10.49 -18.73 -2.76
CA VAL A 51 10.58 -17.50 -3.54
C VAL A 51 9.35 -17.36 -4.43
N ASP A 52 8.58 -16.29 -4.26
CA ASP A 52 7.45 -15.97 -5.12
C ASP A 52 7.91 -15.76 -6.57
N PRO A 53 7.54 -16.64 -7.52
CA PRO A 53 7.91 -16.48 -8.92
C PRO A 53 7.36 -15.20 -9.54
N GLN A 54 6.27 -14.65 -9.00
CA GLN A 54 5.68 -13.40 -9.47
C GLN A 54 6.59 -12.20 -9.19
N ALA A 55 7.24 -12.15 -8.03
CA ALA A 55 8.14 -11.06 -7.66
C ALA A 55 9.32 -10.96 -8.65
N GLN A 56 9.96 -12.09 -8.96
CA GLN A 56 11.06 -12.15 -9.94
C GLN A 56 10.60 -11.70 -11.33
N LEU A 57 9.41 -12.14 -11.77
CA LEU A 57 8.87 -11.76 -13.07
C LEU A 57 8.51 -10.27 -13.13
N ARG A 58 7.99 -9.69 -12.04
CA ARG A 58 7.69 -8.26 -11.95
C ARG A 58 8.95 -7.41 -12.05
N GLU A 59 10.05 -7.83 -11.42
CA GLU A 59 11.34 -7.15 -11.55
C GLU A 59 11.84 -7.18 -12.99
N GLN A 60 11.84 -8.36 -13.62
CA GLN A 60 12.25 -8.52 -15.03
C GLN A 60 11.37 -7.72 -16.00
N CYS A 61 10.05 -7.76 -15.81
CA CYS A 61 9.09 -7.00 -16.61
C CYS A 61 9.20 -5.50 -16.37
N GLY A 62 9.58 -5.08 -15.16
CA GLY A 62 9.82 -3.69 -14.81
C GLY A 62 10.96 -3.06 -15.58
N GLN A 63 11.99 -3.82 -15.95
CA GLN A 63 13.14 -3.32 -16.73
C GLN A 63 12.84 -3.07 -18.22
N LYS A 64 11.64 -3.45 -18.70
CA LYS A 64 11.28 -3.24 -20.12
C LYS A 64 11.07 -1.75 -20.42
N PRO A 65 11.39 -1.28 -21.65
CA PRO A 65 11.23 0.12 -22.01
C PRO A 65 9.82 0.68 -21.78
N ASP A 66 8.78 -0.08 -22.14
CA ASP A 66 7.39 0.36 -21.97
C ASP A 66 7.00 0.53 -20.50
N ALA A 67 7.46 -0.40 -19.64
CA ALA A 67 7.23 -0.33 -18.21
C ALA A 67 8.01 0.83 -17.57
N GLN A 68 9.26 1.06 -18.00
CA GLN A 68 10.07 2.20 -17.54
C GLN A 68 9.45 3.55 -17.96
N ASN A 69 8.89 3.64 -19.18
CA ASN A 69 8.21 4.85 -19.63
C ASN A 69 6.97 5.17 -18.78
N MET A 70 6.14 4.17 -18.46
CA MET A 70 4.98 4.38 -17.57
C MET A 70 5.40 4.64 -16.12
N TRP A 71 6.47 3.97 -15.67
CA TRP A 71 7.04 4.22 -14.34
C TRP A 71 7.48 5.67 -14.17
N SER A 72 8.18 6.23 -15.15
CA SER A 72 8.59 7.65 -15.14
C SER A 72 7.39 8.59 -15.01
N LYS A 73 6.31 8.35 -15.77
CA LYS A 73 5.08 9.17 -15.67
C LYS A 73 4.43 9.08 -14.29
N TYR A 74 4.40 7.87 -13.72
CA TYR A 74 3.88 7.65 -12.37
C TYR A 74 4.72 8.40 -11.32
N GLN A 75 6.06 8.39 -11.45
CA GLN A 75 6.94 9.16 -10.57
C GLN A 75 6.74 10.68 -10.74
N GLU A 76 6.62 11.17 -11.98
CA GLU A 76 6.31 12.59 -12.23
C GLU A 76 4.97 13.03 -11.60
N CYS A 77 3.96 12.16 -11.61
CA CYS A 77 2.72 12.40 -10.88
C CYS A 77 2.95 12.45 -9.37
N ASN A 78 3.66 11.47 -8.80
CA ASN A 78 3.95 11.43 -7.37
C ASN A 78 4.70 12.68 -6.91
N ASP A 79 5.69 13.14 -7.66
CA ASP A 79 6.44 14.36 -7.34
C ASP A 79 5.52 15.60 -7.35
N ARG A 80 4.59 15.68 -8.31
CA ARG A 80 3.60 16.75 -8.41
C ARG A 80 2.59 16.71 -7.25
N VAL A 81 2.09 15.54 -6.87
CA VAL A 81 1.15 15.39 -5.76
C VAL A 81 1.82 15.67 -4.43
N ASN A 82 3.03 15.14 -4.20
CA ASN A 82 3.77 15.33 -2.96
C ASN A 82 4.28 16.77 -2.76
N SER A 83 4.48 17.53 -3.84
CA SER A 83 4.86 18.95 -3.75
C SER A 83 3.70 19.87 -3.38
N ARG A 84 2.45 19.41 -3.46
CA ARG A 84 1.25 20.21 -3.14
C ARG A 84 0.78 19.93 -1.72
N SER A 85 0.56 21.00 -0.95
CA SER A 85 0.06 20.88 0.43
C SER A 85 -1.44 20.59 0.52
N ASN A 86 -2.21 20.90 -0.52
CA ASN A 86 -3.64 20.59 -0.59
C ASN A 86 -4.04 20.39 -2.06
N THR A 87 -4.25 19.13 -2.45
CA THR A 87 -4.69 18.75 -3.80
C THR A 87 -5.66 17.58 -3.70
N ALA A 88 -6.65 17.55 -4.60
CA ALA A 88 -7.55 16.41 -4.79
C ALA A 88 -7.06 15.44 -5.90
N GLU A 89 -5.90 15.74 -6.49
CA GLU A 89 -5.27 14.92 -7.51
C GLU A 89 -4.71 13.61 -6.95
N THR A 90 -4.90 12.51 -7.68
CA THR A 90 -4.42 11.16 -7.33
C THR A 90 -3.70 10.53 -8.50
N CYS A 91 -2.60 9.81 -8.26
CA CYS A 91 -1.81 9.14 -9.30
C CYS A 91 -2.31 7.71 -9.65
N GLU A 92 -3.60 7.46 -9.44
CA GLU A 92 -4.23 6.14 -9.64
C GLU A 92 -4.33 5.75 -11.12
N GLU A 93 -4.48 6.74 -12.01
CA GLU A 93 -4.53 6.51 -13.46
C GLU A 93 -3.16 6.02 -13.95
N GLU A 94 -2.10 6.75 -13.64
CA GLU A 94 -0.73 6.39 -14.04
C GLU A 94 -0.27 5.07 -13.41
N LEU A 95 -0.68 4.80 -12.17
CA LEU A 95 -0.43 3.51 -11.52
C LEU A 95 -1.13 2.37 -12.26
N ARG A 96 -2.40 2.56 -12.64
CA ARG A 96 -3.17 1.54 -13.36
C ARG A 96 -2.58 1.26 -14.74
N ASP A 97 -2.10 2.28 -15.44
CA ASP A 97 -1.40 2.15 -16.72
C ASP A 97 -0.08 1.37 -16.58
N TYR A 98 0.72 1.69 -15.56
CA TYR A 98 1.94 0.95 -15.26
C TYR A 98 1.66 -0.53 -14.95
N LEU A 99 0.66 -0.80 -14.09
CA LEU A 99 0.24 -2.16 -13.74
C LEU A 99 -0.28 -2.92 -14.96
N HIS A 100 -1.02 -2.28 -15.85
CA HIS A 100 -1.51 -2.92 -17.08
C HIS A 100 -0.38 -3.47 -17.94
N ILE A 101 0.69 -2.68 -18.12
CA ILE A 101 1.87 -3.11 -18.89
C ILE A 101 2.64 -4.22 -18.17
N LEU A 102 2.83 -4.10 -16.85
CA LEU A 102 3.48 -5.14 -16.04
C LEU A 102 2.72 -6.45 -16.10
N ASP A 103 1.41 -6.44 -15.85
CA ASP A 103 0.59 -7.64 -15.81
C ASP A 103 0.51 -8.31 -17.18
N HIS A 104 0.44 -7.52 -18.27
CA HIS A 104 0.51 -8.07 -19.63
C HIS A 104 1.84 -8.78 -19.91
N CYS A 105 2.93 -8.34 -19.29
CA CYS A 105 4.23 -9.02 -19.37
C CYS A 105 4.26 -10.28 -18.49
N VAL A 106 3.88 -10.16 -17.21
CA VAL A 106 4.00 -11.22 -16.20
C VAL A 106 3.10 -12.42 -16.52
N THR A 107 1.87 -12.17 -16.99
CA THR A 107 0.87 -13.23 -17.27
C THR A 107 1.33 -14.25 -18.30
N LYS A 108 2.30 -13.92 -19.16
CA LYS A 108 2.85 -14.83 -20.18
C LYS A 108 3.60 -16.01 -19.57
N ASP A 109 4.23 -15.81 -18.41
CA ASP A 109 5.14 -16.78 -17.81
C ASP A 109 4.77 -17.18 -16.39
N LEU A 110 3.96 -16.37 -15.68
CA LEU A 110 3.58 -16.64 -14.30
C LEU A 110 2.88 -17.99 -14.14
N PHE A 111 1.84 -18.27 -14.95
CA PHE A 111 1.07 -19.50 -14.84
C PHE A 111 1.82 -20.76 -15.26
N LYS A 112 3.00 -20.63 -15.88
CA LYS A 112 3.87 -21.78 -16.16
C LYS A 112 4.71 -22.17 -14.94
N ARG A 113 4.89 -21.26 -13.98
CA ARG A 113 5.71 -21.43 -12.78
C ARG A 113 4.88 -21.81 -11.55
N LEU A 114 3.58 -21.57 -11.60
CA LEU A 114 2.64 -21.96 -10.57
C LEU A 114 2.19 -23.41 -10.83
N LYS A 115 2.25 -24.25 -9.79
CA LYS A 115 1.78 -25.65 -9.80
C LYS A 115 0.32 -25.72 -9.38
#